data_AF-A0A0P1FEG8-F1
#
_entry.id   AF-A0A0P1FEG8-F1
#
_cell.length_a   1.000
_cell.length_b   1.000
_cell.length_c   1.000
_cell.angle_alpha   90.00
_cell.angle_beta   90.00
_cell.angle_gamma   90.00
#
_symmetry.space_group_name_H-M   'P 1'
#
loop_
_entity.id
_entity.type
_entity.pdbx_description
1 polymer ?
#
loop_
_entity_poly.entity_id
_entity_poly.type
_entity_poly.pdbx_seq_one_letter_code
_entity_poly.pdbx_strand_id
1 'polypeptide(L)' 'MFDGAKADATEAVRDRMIDILEAMMSPDQGRDVLNWRIEAKMAQAALLSRAVFNLDKRDARRAQRAAQQKIGACRSLLLS' A
#
# COMPACT_ATOMS: atom_id res chain seq x y z
N MET A 1 11.03 -18.56 -12.38
CA MET A 1 11.90 -17.36 -12.28
C MET A 1 11.05 -16.32 -11.56
N PHE A 2 11.25 -16.16 -10.26
CA PHE A 2 10.36 -15.38 -9.39
C PHE A 2 10.46 -13.88 -9.72
N ASP A 3 9.39 -13.13 -9.45
CA ASP A 3 9.18 -11.69 -9.70
C ASP A 3 10.18 -10.74 -8.98
N GLY A 4 11.44 -11.15 -8.73
CA GLY A 4 12.44 -10.42 -7.93
C GLY A 4 12.54 -8.94 -8.30
N ALA A 5 12.75 -8.63 -9.58
CA ALA A 5 12.83 -7.22 -10.01
C ALA A 5 11.57 -6.38 -9.72
N LYS A 6 10.37 -6.98 -9.73
CA LYS A 6 9.12 -6.28 -9.38
C LYS A 6 8.94 -6.17 -7.86
N ALA A 7 9.39 -7.18 -7.12
CA ALA A 7 9.44 -7.15 -5.66
C ALA A 7 10.39 -6.05 -5.19
N ASP A 8 11.59 -5.97 -5.75
CA ASP A 8 12.60 -4.94 -5.46
C ASP A 8 12.07 -3.54 -5.76
N ALA A 9 11.39 -3.34 -6.89
CA ALA A 9 10.77 -2.07 -7.23
C ALA A 9 9.65 -1.68 -6.23
N THR A 10 8.91 -2.66 -5.72
CA THR A 10 7.85 -2.42 -4.73
C THR A 10 8.44 -2.07 -3.37
N GLU A 11 9.53 -2.75 -2.99
CA GLU A 11 10.30 -2.47 -1.78
C GLU A 11 10.89 -1.06 -1.80
N ALA A 12 11.55 -0.65 -2.90
CA ALA A 12 12.11 0.69 -3.03
C ALA A 12 11.04 1.79 -2.91
N VAL A 13 9.83 1.57 -3.44
CA VAL A 13 8.70 2.51 -3.30
C VAL A 13 8.17 2.56 -1.87
N ARG A 14 8.10 1.40 -1.19
CA ARG A 14 7.70 1.31 0.22
C ARG A 14 8.67 2.11 1.10
N ASP A 15 9.97 1.94 0.91
CA ASP A 15 10.99 2.57 1.76
C ASP A 15 10.95 4.09 1.66
N ARG A 16 10.87 4.63 0.43
CA ARG A 16 10.69 6.08 0.23
C ARG A 16 9.45 6.64 0.92
N MET A 17 8.36 5.88 0.98
CA MET A 17 7.16 6.31 1.69
C MET A 17 7.36 6.32 3.21
N ILE A 18 8.12 5.35 3.73
CA ILE A 18 8.48 5.30 5.15
C ILE A 18 9.36 6.49 5.50
N ASP A 19 10.36 6.82 4.66
CA ASP A 19 11.25 7.96 4.87
C ASP A 19 10.46 9.29 4.98
N ILE A 20 9.45 9.49 4.11
CA ILE A 20 8.59 10.68 4.17
C ILE A 20 7.77 10.71 5.46
N LEU A 21 7.18 9.58 5.85
CA LEU A 21 6.39 9.50 7.08
C LEU A 21 7.26 9.80 8.31
N GLU A 22 8.48 9.27 8.35
CA GLU A 22 9.44 9.52 9.43
C GLU A 22 9.89 10.98 9.46
N ALA A 23 10.06 11.63 8.30
CA ALA A 23 10.42 13.04 8.22
C ALA A 23 9.30 14.00 8.65
N MET A 24 8.03 13.62 8.46
CA MET A 24 6.86 14.45 8.80
C MET A 24 6.33 14.21 10.22
N MET A 25 6.69 13.08 10.83
CA MET A 25 6.17 12.62 12.12
C MET A 25 6.78 13.41 13.28
N SER A 26 5.94 13.91 14.19
CA SER A 26 6.42 14.45 15.46
C SER A 26 6.88 13.32 16.40
N PRO A 27 7.88 13.54 17.29
CA PRO A 27 8.45 12.49 18.12
C PRO A 27 7.45 11.70 18.98
N ASP A 28 6.34 12.32 19.37
CA ASP A 28 5.26 11.74 20.16
C ASP A 28 4.25 10.91 19.34
N GLN A 29 4.29 10.98 18.01
CA GLN A 29 3.31 10.36 17.12
C GLN A 29 3.72 8.96 16.62
N GLY A 30 4.87 8.44 17.02
CA GLY A 30 5.44 7.17 16.52
C GLY A 30 4.48 5.99 16.57
N ARG A 31 3.75 5.85 17.68
CA ARG A 31 2.79 4.75 17.88
C ARG A 31 1.61 4.84 16.93
N ASP A 32 1.08 6.04 16.73
CA ASP A 32 -0.10 6.26 15.90
C ASP A 32 0.24 6.09 14.42
N VAL A 33 1.39 6.62 13.98
CA VAL A 33 1.89 6.45 12.61
C VAL A 33 2.14 4.98 12.29
N LEU A 34 2.72 4.21 13.23
CA LEU A 34 2.87 2.76 13.05
C LEU A 34 1.50 2.06 12.95
N ASN A 35 0.54 2.42 13.79
CA ASN A 35 -0.80 1.84 13.74
C ASN A 35 -1.48 2.12 12.38
N TRP A 36 -1.42 3.36 11.88
CA TRP A 36 -1.97 3.72 10.56
C TRP A 36 -1.30 2.92 9.43
N ARG A 37 0.01 2.69 9.50
CA ARG A 37 0.73 1.87 8.53
C ARG A 37 0.25 0.41 8.54
N ILE A 38 0.00 -0.15 9.72
CA ILE A 38 -0.53 -1.51 9.87
C ILE A 38 -1.95 -1.58 9.31
N GLU A 39 -2.82 -0.64 9.67
CA GLU A 39 -4.20 -0.58 9.18
C GLU A 39 -4.25 -0.47 7.65
N ALA A 40 -3.43 0.42 7.07
CA ALA A 40 -3.33 0.58 5.62
C ALA A 40 -2.84 -0.69 4.93
N LYS A 41 -1.82 -1.36 5.48
CA LYS A 41 -1.32 -2.65 4.97
C LYS A 41 -2.41 -3.72 4.99
N MET A 42 -3.13 -3.84 6.10
CA MET A 42 -4.19 -4.84 6.27
C MET A 42 -5.38 -4.57 5.34
N ALA A 43 -5.81 -3.31 5.21
CA ALA A 43 -6.85 -2.91 4.28
C ALA A 43 -6.46 -3.21 2.82
N GLN A 44 -5.21 -2.94 2.44
CA GLN A 44 -4.72 -3.25 1.10
C GLN A 44 -4.64 -4.76 0.85
N ALA A 45 -4.18 -5.55 1.84
CA ALA A 45 -4.18 -7.00 1.75
C ALA A 45 -5.61 -7.55 1.56
N ALA A 46 -6.60 -7.02 2.28
CA ALA A 46 -7.99 -7.40 2.11
C ALA A 46 -8.52 -7.09 0.69
N LEU A 47 -8.18 -5.92 0.12
CA LEU A 47 -8.55 -5.58 -1.25
C LEU A 47 -7.90 -6.52 -2.27
N LEU A 48 -6.62 -6.84 -2.12
CA LEU A 48 -5.90 -7.74 -3.02
C LEU A 48 -6.44 -9.17 -2.92
N SER A 49 -6.70 -9.69 -1.71
CA SER A 49 -7.31 -10.99 -1.52
C SER A 49 -8.70 -11.07 -2.17
N ARG A 50 -9.53 -10.03 -2.02
CA ARG A 50 -10.82 -9.95 -2.72
C ARG A 50 -10.67 -9.88 -4.23
N ALA A 51 -9.69 -9.14 -4.73
CA ALA A 51 -9.45 -9.01 -6.16
C ALA A 51 -9.05 -10.34 -6.81
N VAL A 52 -8.28 -11.18 -6.10
CA VAL A 52 -7.74 -12.44 -6.64
C VAL A 52 -8.67 -13.62 -6.40
N PHE A 53 -9.27 -13.72 -5.20
CA PHE A 53 -9.93 -14.96 -4.75
C PHE A 53 -11.46 -14.86 -4.64
N ASN A 54 -12.07 -13.70 -4.91
CA ASN A 54 -13.53 -13.59 -4.83
C ASN A 54 -14.23 -14.22 -6.04
N LEU A 55 -15.27 -15.02 -5.78
CA LEU A 55 -16.11 -15.66 -6.81
C LEU A 55 -16.98 -14.64 -7.57
N ASP A 56 -17.39 -13.56 -6.90
CA ASP A 56 -18.09 -12.47 -7.58
C ASP A 56 -17.11 -11.64 -8.41
N LYS A 57 -17.12 -11.87 -9.73
CA LYS A 57 -16.27 -11.18 -10.70
C LYS A 57 -16.50 -9.66 -10.74
N ARG A 58 -17.66 -9.15 -10.32
CA ARG A 58 -17.93 -7.72 -10.27
C ARG A 58 -17.26 -7.10 -9.04
N ASP A 59 -17.39 -7.74 -7.88
CA ASP A 59 -16.72 -7.31 -6.66
C ASP A 59 -15.20 -7.41 -6.78
N ALA A 60 -14.67 -8.51 -7.33
CA ALA A 60 -13.23 -8.70 -7.57
C ALA A 60 -12.63 -7.54 -8.40
N ARG A 61 -13.30 -7.16 -9.50
CA ARG A 61 -12.89 -6.02 -10.34
C ARG A 61 -12.97 -4.69 -9.59
N ARG A 62 -13.97 -4.51 -8.70
CA ARG A 62 -14.08 -3.31 -7.87
C ARG A 62 -12.94 -3.23 -6.85
N ALA A 63 -12.63 -4.34 -6.19
CA ALA A 63 -11.54 -4.46 -5.23
C ALA A 63 -10.18 -4.19 -5.89
N GLN A 64 -9.94 -4.73 -7.10
CA GLN A 64 -8.73 -4.48 -7.86
C GLN A 64 -8.54 -3.00 -8.19
N ARG A 65 -9.59 -2.32 -8.68
CA ARG A 65 -9.54 -0.88 -8.97
C ARG A 65 -9.27 -0.06 -7.71
N ALA A 66 -9.92 -0.40 -6.60
CA ALA A 66 -9.69 0.27 -5.33
C ALA A 66 -8.24 0.09 -4.84
N ALA A 67 -7.70 -1.13 -4.91
CA ALA A 67 -6.31 -1.43 -4.54
C ALA A 67 -5.31 -0.62 -5.38
N GLN A 68 -5.54 -0.53 -6.68
CA GLN A 68 -4.72 0.25 -7.61
C GLN A 68 -4.83 1.75 -7.34
N GLN A 69 -6.04 2.26 -7.10
CA GLN A 69 -6.27 3.68 -6.80
C GLN A 69 -5.54 4.11 -5.52
N LYS A 70 -5.61 3.31 -4.45
CA LYS A 70 -4.96 3.65 -3.17
C LYS A 70 -3.43 3.66 -3.30
N ILE A 71 -2.85 2.66 -3.94
CA ILE A 71 -1.40 2.66 -4.23
C ILE A 71 -1.01 3.80 -5.17
N GLY A 72 -1.85 4.13 -6.16
CA GLY A 72 -1.65 5.28 -7.04
C GLY A 72 -1.57 6.60 -6.27
N ALA A 73 -2.47 6.81 -5.31
CA ALA A 73 -2.47 7.99 -4.44
C ALA A 73 -1.22 8.07 -3.54
N CYS A 74 -0.76 6.92 -3.02
CA CYS A 74 0.53 6.88 -2.29
C CYS A 74 1.70 7.25 -3.22
N ARG A 75 1.73 6.70 -4.44
CA ARG A 75 2.81 6.97 -5.40
C ARG A 75 2.84 8.40 -5.89
N SER A 76 1.70 9.09 -6.02
CA SER A 76 1.69 10.50 -6.43
C SER A 76 2.37 11.43 -5.40
N LEU A 77 2.42 11.04 -4.13
CA LEU A 77 3.14 11.79 -3.09
C LEU A 77 4.67 11.66 -3.23
N LEU A 78 5.17 10.59 -3.87
CA LEU A 78 6.60 10.39 -4.12
C LEU A 78 7.13 11.13 -5.36
N LEU A 79 6.22 11.64 -6.19
CA LEU A 79 6.53 12.29 -7.46
C LEU A 79 6.27 13.81 -7.43
N SER A 80 5.92 14.34 -6.25
CA SER A 80 5.79 15.78 -5.97
C SER A 80 7.07 16.29 -5.32
#